data_AF-A0A7H9HJM2-F1
#
_entry.id   AF-A0A7H9HJM2-F1
#
_cell.length_a   1.000
_cell.length_b   1.000
_cell.length_c   1.000
_cell.angle_alpha   90.00
_cell.angle_beta   90.00
_cell.angle_gamma   90.00
#
_symmetry.space_group_name_H-M   'P 1'
#
loop_
_entity.id
_entity.type
_entity.pdbx_description
1 polymer ?
#
loop_
_entity_poly.entity_id
_entity_poly.type
_entity_poly.pdbx_seq_one_letter_code
_entity_poly.pdbx_strand_id
1 'polypeptide(L)'
;MTSFFVALWESIFQPGTTPQLVVATHVSFIALLTTLVWQIYATNGNFHFYALFFIALCLWVSVMWFIRELKSVDLKNNEQLEGSSKEQLDETNAQKEQPRSQTIRSRKL
;
A
#
# COMPACT_ATOMS: atom_id res chain seq x y z
N MET A 1 11.34 5.46 -15.48
CA MET A 1 11.36 4.05 -15.04
C MET A 1 12.59 3.74 -14.18
N THR A 2 13.80 4.16 -14.55
CA THR A 2 15.04 3.94 -13.79
C THR A 2 15.07 4.55 -12.38
N SER A 3 14.45 5.71 -12.17
CA SER A 3 14.43 6.40 -10.86
C SER A 3 13.74 5.60 -9.74
N PHE A 4 12.69 4.84 -10.03
CA PHE A 4 12.02 3.98 -9.04
C PHE A 4 12.92 2.82 -8.61
N PHE A 5 13.63 2.20 -9.56
CA PHE A 5 14.56 1.11 -9.28
C PHE A 5 15.76 1.57 -8.45
N VAL A 6 16.30 2.76 -8.73
CA VAL A 6 17.38 3.38 -7.93
C VAL A 6 16.87 3.73 -6.53
N ALA A 7 15.69 4.36 -6.41
CA ALA A 7 15.09 4.66 -5.11
C ALA A 7 14.78 3.40 -4.27
N LEU A 8 14.39 2.30 -4.91
CA LEU A 8 14.26 0.98 -4.26
C LEU A 8 15.62 0.44 -3.81
N TRP A 9 16.63 0.52 -4.67
CA TRP A 9 17.99 0.03 -4.40
C TRP A 9 18.65 0.78 -3.25
N GLU A 10 18.49 2.09 -3.16
CA GLU A 10 18.97 2.86 -2.00
C GLU A 10 18.14 2.56 -0.74
N SER A 11 16.82 2.39 -0.87
CA SER A 11 15.91 2.15 0.27
C SER A 11 16.10 0.79 0.93
N ILE A 12 16.58 -0.23 0.21
CA ILE A 12 16.91 -1.53 0.84
C ILE A 12 18.16 -1.45 1.73
N PHE A 13 19.03 -0.46 1.49
CA PHE A 13 20.24 -0.23 2.31
C PHE A 13 20.05 0.87 3.37
N GLN A 14 18.96 1.64 3.32
CA GLN A 14 18.60 2.57 4.37
C GLN A 14 17.81 1.85 5.48
N PRO A 15 18.18 2.03 6.76
CA PRO A 15 17.49 1.39 7.87
C PRO A 15 16.09 2.02 8.01
N GLY A 16 15.04 1.22 7.79
CA GLY A 16 13.67 1.64 8.02
C GLY A 16 12.66 0.88 7.17
N THR A 17 11.42 0.79 7.65
CA THR A 17 10.33 0.16 6.90
C THR A 17 9.82 1.13 5.84
N THR A 18 10.55 1.27 4.73
CA THR A 18 10.11 2.17 3.66
C THR A 18 8.81 1.63 3.03
N PRO A 19 7.76 2.46 2.88
CA PRO A 19 6.44 2.02 2.38
C PRO A 19 6.52 1.41 0.97
N GLN A 20 7.55 1.77 0.20
CA GLN A 20 7.83 1.21 -1.12
C GLN A 20 8.19 -0.28 -1.06
N LEU A 21 8.93 -0.72 -0.03
CA LEU A 21 9.32 -2.12 0.13
C LEU A 21 8.11 -3.00 0.45
N VAL A 22 7.22 -2.53 1.33
CA VAL A 22 5.98 -3.23 1.71
C VAL A 22 5.08 -3.47 0.50
N VAL A 23 4.90 -2.44 -0.34
CA VAL A 23 4.09 -2.55 -1.58
C VAL A 23 4.73 -3.54 -2.55
N ALA A 24 6.05 -3.48 -2.76
CA ALA A 24 6.77 -4.40 -3.65
C ALA A 24 6.63 -5.86 -3.19
N THR A 25 6.64 -6.10 -1.88
CA THR A 25 6.43 -7.43 -1.30
C THR A 25 5.01 -7.94 -1.58
N HIS A 26 3.97 -7.13 -1.35
CA HIS A 26 2.59 -7.55 -1.63
C HIS A 26 2.37 -7.88 -3.13
N VAL A 27 2.91 -7.06 -4.03
CA VAL A 27 2.84 -7.32 -5.47
C VAL A 27 3.53 -8.63 -5.84
N SER A 28 4.72 -8.88 -5.28
CA SER A 28 5.48 -10.12 -5.52
C SER A 28 4.71 -11.36 -5.04
N PHE A 29 4.11 -11.31 -3.85
CA PHE A 29 3.30 -12.43 -3.34
C PHE A 29 2.04 -12.67 -4.17
N ILE A 30 1.33 -11.63 -4.60
CA ILE A 30 0.15 -11.77 -5.48
C ILE A 30 0.55 -12.40 -6.81
N ALA A 31 1.66 -11.96 -7.42
CA ALA A 31 2.17 -12.54 -8.65
C ALA A 31 2.54 -14.02 -8.48
N LEU A 32 3.17 -14.38 -7.36
CA LEU A 32 3.51 -15.76 -7.02
C LEU A 32 2.25 -16.61 -6.83
N LEU A 33 1.29 -16.17 -6.01
CA LEU A 33 0.03 -16.90 -5.79
C LEU A 33 -0.75 -17.08 -7.09
N THR A 34 -0.82 -16.05 -7.93
CA THR A 34 -1.46 -16.12 -9.25
C THR A 34 -0.77 -17.17 -10.13
N THR A 35 0.56 -17.19 -10.13
CA THR A 35 1.35 -18.19 -10.89
C THR A 35 1.10 -19.61 -10.38
N LEU A 36 0.98 -19.82 -9.07
CA LEU A 36 0.69 -21.14 -8.50
C LEU A 36 -0.75 -21.59 -8.76
N VAL A 37 -1.72 -20.69 -8.68
CA VAL A 37 -3.12 -20.98 -9.07
C VAL A 37 -3.18 -21.39 -10.54
N TRP A 38 -2.45 -20.68 -11.41
CA TRP A 38 -2.34 -21.04 -12.82
C TRP A 38 -1.72 -22.43 -13.02
N GLN A 39 -0.67 -22.76 -12.29
CA GLN A 39 -0.02 -24.09 -12.36
C GLN A 39 -0.93 -25.23 -11.86
N ILE A 40 -1.75 -24.98 -10.83
CA ILE A 40 -2.75 -25.95 -10.34
C ILE A 40 -3.77 -26.26 -11.43
N TYR A 41 -4.25 -25.23 -12.14
CA TYR A 41 -5.17 -25.39 -13.26
C TYR A 41 -4.52 -26.13 -14.45
N ALA A 42 -3.28 -25.78 -14.80
CA ALA A 42 -2.58 -26.38 -15.93
C ALA A 42 -2.24 -27.87 -15.73
N THR A 43 -1.97 -28.30 -14.49
CA THR A 43 -1.40 -29.63 -14.21
C THR A 43 -2.43 -30.67 -13.77
N ASN A 44 -3.74 -30.42 -13.92
CA ASN A 44 -4.80 -31.35 -13.51
C ASN A 44 -4.69 -31.85 -12.05
N GLY A 45 -4.32 -30.95 -11.12
CA GLY A 45 -4.48 -31.21 -9.69
C GLY A 45 -3.49 -32.17 -9.03
N ASN A 46 -2.21 -32.16 -9.40
CA ASN A 46 -1.19 -32.88 -8.64
C ASN A 46 -0.99 -32.28 -7.23
N PHE A 47 -1.01 -33.13 -6.20
CA PHE A 47 -0.87 -32.76 -4.79
C PHE A 47 0.35 -31.88 -4.50
N HIS A 48 1.44 -32.03 -5.26
CA HIS A 48 2.66 -31.23 -5.11
C HIS A 48 2.40 -29.72 -5.21
N PHE A 49 1.55 -29.28 -6.14
CA PHE A 49 1.25 -27.86 -6.34
C PHE A 49 0.40 -27.27 -5.21
N TYR A 50 -0.45 -28.08 -4.59
CA TYR A 50 -1.22 -27.67 -3.41
C TYR A 50 -0.31 -27.44 -2.20
N ALA A 51 0.70 -28.29 -1.98
CA ALA A 51 1.68 -28.12 -0.91
C ALA A 51 2.50 -26.84 -1.10
N LEU A 52 2.96 -26.57 -2.33
CA LEU A 52 3.67 -25.32 -2.68
C LEU A 52 2.79 -24.09 -2.45
N PHE A 53 1.52 -24.14 -2.83
CA PHE A 53 0.57 -23.05 -2.60
C PHE A 53 0.34 -22.79 -1.11
N PHE A 54 0.21 -23.85 -0.31
CA PHE A 54 0.03 -23.73 1.13
C PHE A 54 1.25 -23.10 1.82
N ILE A 55 2.46 -23.54 1.48
CA ILE A 55 3.69 -22.96 2.04
C ILE A 55 3.83 -21.48 1.64
N ALA A 56 3.48 -21.13 0.39
CA ALA A 56 3.48 -19.74 -0.06
C ALA A 56 2.48 -18.86 0.72
N LEU A 57 1.29 -19.38 1.04
CA LEU A 57 0.33 -18.69 1.89
C LEU A 57 0.85 -18.49 3.31
N CYS A 58 1.43 -19.53 3.93
CA CYS A 58 2.06 -19.42 5.24
C CYS A 58 3.16 -18.36 5.24
N LEU A 59 4.02 -18.36 4.20
CA LEU A 59 5.07 -17.36 4.04
C LEU A 59 4.50 -15.94 3.94
N TRP A 60 3.43 -15.75 3.16
CA TRP A 60 2.79 -14.44 3.02
C TRP A 60 2.23 -13.93 4.35
N VAL A 61 1.59 -14.80 5.13
CA VAL A 61 1.10 -14.47 6.48
C VAL A 61 2.25 -14.11 7.42
N SER A 62 3.34 -14.90 7.42
CA SER A 62 4.53 -14.61 8.24
C SER A 62 5.12 -13.23 7.90
N VAL A 63 5.19 -12.88 6.61
CA VAL A 63 5.68 -11.56 6.18
C VAL A 63 4.72 -10.44 6.57
N MET A 64 3.41 -10.63 6.39
CA MET A 64 2.41 -9.64 6.81
C MET A 64 2.47 -9.37 8.32
N TRP A 65 2.63 -10.42 9.12
CA TRP A 65 2.83 -10.29 10.56
C TRP A 65 4.14 -9.58 10.89
N PHE A 66 5.23 -9.92 10.21
CA PHE A 66 6.55 -9.28 10.40
C PHE A 66 6.52 -7.78 10.09
N ILE A 67 5.85 -7.37 9.01
CA ILE A 67 5.69 -5.94 8.66
C ILE A 67 4.88 -5.21 9.74
N ARG A 68 3.79 -5.81 10.24
CA ARG A 68 2.98 -5.22 11.31
C ARG A 68 3.80 -5.03 12.58
N GLU A 69 4.62 -6.02 12.92
CA GLU A 69 5.49 -5.95 14.10
C GLU A 69 6.57 -4.88 13.94
N LEU A 70 7.19 -4.77 12.76
CA LEU A 70 8.13 -3.69 12.45
C LEU A 70 7.48 -2.31 12.56
N LYS A 71 6.27 -2.12 12.02
CA LYS A 71 5.54 -0.85 12.17
C LYS A 71 5.21 -0.54 13.63
N SER A 72 4.87 -1.54 14.44
CA SER A 72 4.62 -1.37 15.88
C SER A 72 5.85 -0.86 16.63
N VAL A 73 7.04 -1.40 16.30
CA VAL A 73 8.31 -0.97 16.90
C VAL A 73 8.73 0.43 16.41
N ASP A 74 8.48 0.75 15.13
CA ASP A 74 8.78 2.05 14.54
C ASP A 74 7.82 3.16 15.06
N LEU A 75 6.54 2.84 15.22
CA LEU A 75 5.52 3.74 15.80
C LEU A 75 5.82 4.08 17.27
N LYS A 76 6.38 3.15 18.05
CA LYS A 76 6.86 3.44 19.42
C LYS A 76 8.00 4.47 19.46
N ASN A 77 8.73 4.68 18.36
CA ASN A 77 9.68 5.79 18.24
C ASN A 77 9.02 7.09 17.71
N ASN A 78 7.87 6.99 17.04
CA ASN A 78 7.25 8.07 16.26
C ASN A 78 5.86 8.53 16.75
N GLU A 79 5.43 8.18 17.97
CA GLU A 79 4.20 8.70 18.62
C GLU A 79 4.15 10.25 18.76
N GLN A 80 5.13 11.00 18.21
CA GLN A 80 5.07 12.45 18.09
C GLN A 80 4.46 12.98 16.79
N LEU A 81 4.08 12.17 15.78
CA LEU A 81 3.73 12.70 14.44
C LEU A 81 2.37 12.29 13.84
N GLU A 82 1.59 11.39 14.43
CA GLU A 82 0.29 10.95 13.85
C GLU A 82 -0.92 11.83 14.21
N GLY A 83 -0.74 13.16 14.17
CA GLY A 83 -1.85 14.11 14.10
C GLY A 83 -2.48 14.26 12.71
N SER A 84 -1.87 13.70 11.65
CA SER A 84 -2.12 14.20 10.27
C SER A 84 -2.64 13.19 9.25
N SER A 85 -3.13 12.00 9.64
CA SER A 85 -3.66 11.02 8.65
C SER A 85 -5.14 10.65 8.81
N LYS A 86 -5.89 11.41 9.62
CA LYS A 86 -7.36 11.27 9.69
C LYS A 86 -8.15 12.36 8.97
N GLU A 87 -7.52 13.42 8.45
CA GLU A 87 -8.27 14.60 7.98
C GLU A 87 -8.45 14.68 6.44
N GLN A 88 -7.79 13.83 5.65
CA GLN A 88 -7.80 14.00 4.18
C GLN A 88 -8.98 13.34 3.42
N LEU A 89 -9.98 12.79 4.13
CA LEU A 89 -11.15 12.17 3.49
C LEU A 89 -12.42 13.03 3.50
N ASP A 90 -12.43 14.23 4.10
CA ASP A 90 -13.65 15.06 4.20
C ASP A 90 -13.61 16.37 3.38
N GLU A 91 -12.43 16.90 3.04
CA GLU A 91 -12.33 18.22 2.38
C GLU A 91 -12.48 18.22 0.84
N THR A 92 -12.53 17.05 0.18
CA THR A 92 -12.56 17.00 -1.31
C THR A 92 -13.95 17.28 -1.91
N ASN A 93 -15.03 17.37 -1.12
CA ASN A 93 -16.39 17.57 -1.65
C ASN A 93 -16.95 19.01 -1.54
N ALA A 94 -16.30 19.95 -0.84
CA ALA A 94 -16.89 21.27 -0.60
C ALA A 94 -16.49 22.37 -1.61
N GLN A 95 -15.50 22.15 -2.49
CA GLN A 95 -14.92 23.23 -3.32
C GLN A 95 -15.35 23.20 -4.81
N LYS A 96 -16.43 22.50 -5.21
CA LYS A 96 -16.81 22.38 -6.63
C LYS A 96 -18.02 23.18 -7.11
N GLU A 97 -18.59 24.07 -6.30
CA GLU A 97 -19.69 24.94 -6.74
C GLU A 97 -19.46 26.41 -6.40
N GLN A 98 -18.54 27.06 -7.13
CA GLN A 98 -18.64 28.48 -7.42
C GLN A 98 -18.69 28.69 -8.93
N PRO A 99 -19.80 29.21 -9.49
CA PRO A 99 -19.75 30.03 -10.68
C PRO A 99 -19.93 31.49 -10.27
N ARG A 100 -18.82 32.22 -10.41
CA ARG A 100 -18.77 33.68 -10.56
C ARG A 100 -19.69 34.09 -11.71
N SER A 101 -20.83 34.72 -11.42
CA SER A 101 -21.45 35.67 -12.34
C SER A 101 -22.37 36.65 -11.59
N GLN A 102 -21.91 37.90 -11.55
CA GLN A 102 -22.70 39.11 -11.68
C GLN A 102 -23.98 39.25 -10.84
N THR A 103 -23.98 40.22 -9.92
CA THR A 103 -24.91 41.37 -10.01
C THR A 103 -24.40 42.53 -9.15
N ILE A 104 -23.98 43.57 -9.85
CA ILE A 104 -23.90 44.95 -9.37
C ILE A 104 -25.31 45.40 -8.98
N ARG A 105 -25.62 45.53 -7.69
CA ARG A 105 -26.69 46.36 -7.07
C ARG A 105 -26.95 45.81 -5.66
N SER A 106 -26.95 46.55 -4.56
CA SER A 106 -27.34 47.94 -4.36
C SER A 106 -26.71 48.45 -3.06
N ARG A 107 -26.04 49.60 -3.14
CA ARG A 107 -25.83 50.50 -2.02
C ARG A 107 -27.13 51.30 -1.84
N LYS A 108 -27.98 50.93 -0.88
CA LYS A 108 -29.13 51.69 -0.34
C LYS A 108 -29.49 50.97 0.98
N LEU A 109 -29.78 51.62 2.10
CA LEU A 109 -29.87 53.00 2.54
C LEU A 109 -29.80 52.89 4.07
#